data_AF-A0AAI9KV11-F1
#
_entry.id   AF-A0AAI9KV11-F1
#
_cell.length_a   1.000
_cell.length_b   1.000
_cell.length_c   1.000
_cell.angle_alpha   90.00
_cell.angle_beta   90.00
_cell.angle_gamma   90.00
#
_symmetry.space_group_name_H-M   'P 1'
#
loop_
_entity.id
_entity.type
_entity.pdbx_description
1 polymer ?
#
loop_
_entity_poly.entity_id
_entity_poly.type
_entity_poly.pdbx_seq_one_letter_code
_entity_poly.pdbx_strand_id
1 'polypeptide(L)' 'MSEKNVTISAAIPANVKAEAAAVAAAHGMSLAALLRELLARVAARDAETLAWLDEARR' A
#
# COMPACT_ATOMS: atom_id res chain seq x y z
N MET A 1 -23.38 -3.66 -8.55
CA MET A 1 -23.03 -3.00 -7.28
C MET A 1 -22.34 -1.70 -7.61
N SER A 2 -22.81 -0.55 -7.17
CA SER A 2 -22.05 0.69 -7.34
C SER A 2 -20.82 0.61 -6.45
N GLU A 3 -19.63 0.47 -7.05
CA GLU A 3 -18.36 0.61 -6.34
C GLU A 3 -18.32 2.01 -5.73
N LYS A 4 -18.55 2.11 -4.41
CA LYS A 4 -18.29 3.34 -3.68
C LYS A 4 -16.78 3.51 -3.64
N ASN A 5 -16.26 4.39 -4.49
CA ASN A 5 -14.88 4.84 -4.39
C ASN A 5 -14.76 5.72 -3.13
N VAL A 6 -14.23 5.15 -2.06
CA VAL A 6 -14.02 5.84 -0.79
C VAL A 6 -12.60 6.41 -0.77
N THR A 7 -12.49 7.72 -0.61
CA THR A 7 -11.19 8.36 -0.39
C THR A 7 -10.78 8.19 1.07
N ILE A 8 -9.61 7.60 1.29
CA ILE A 8 -9.00 7.44 2.61
C ILE A 8 -7.78 8.35 2.69
N SER A 9 -7.72 9.16 3.74
CA SER A 9 -6.58 10.04 4.04
C SER A 9 -5.81 9.48 5.22
N ALA A 10 -4.49 9.39 5.10
CA ALA A 10 -3.60 8.97 6.17
C ALA A 10 -2.42 9.94 6.30
N ALA A 11 -2.09 10.32 7.53
CA ALA A 11 -0.87 11.06 7.80
C ALA A 11 0.31 10.08 7.81
N ILE A 12 1.33 10.38 7.02
CA ILE A 12 2.57 9.59 6.94
C ILE A 12 3.78 10.53 6.96
N PRO A 13 4.90 10.11 7.57
CA PRO A 13 6.15 10.87 7.51
C PRO A 13 6.58 11.15 6.08
N ALA A 14 7.12 12.34 5.83
CA ALA A 14 7.48 12.79 4.49
C ALA A 14 8.58 11.94 3.84
N ASN A 15 9.54 11.47 4.64
CA ASN A 15 10.60 10.55 4.19
C ASN A 15 10.02 9.21 3.71
N VAL A 16 9.11 8.61 4.50
CA VAL A 16 8.44 7.35 4.14
C VAL A 16 7.65 7.50 2.83
N LYS A 17 6.96 8.63 2.66
CA LYS A 17 6.24 8.93 1.41
C LYS A 17 7.18 9.05 0.22
N ALA A 18 8.32 9.71 0.39
CA ALA A 18 9.31 9.89 -0.67
C ALA A 18 9.95 8.55 -1.09
N GLU A 19 10.31 7.71 -0.12
CA GLU A 19 10.85 6.37 -0.38
C GLU A 19 9.84 5.50 -1.13
N ALA A 20 8.60 5.44 -0.67
CA ALA A 20 7.55 4.68 -1.34
C ALA A 20 7.29 5.18 -2.77
N ALA A 21 7.36 6.50 -3.00
CA ALA A 21 7.24 7.07 -4.34
C ALA A 21 8.40 6.69 -5.25
N ALA A 22 9.64 6.67 -4.73
CA ALA A 22 10.82 6.25 -5.49
C ALA A 22 10.74 4.77 -5.87
N VAL A 23 10.30 3.90 -4.95
CA VAL A 23 10.06 2.48 -5.24
C VAL A 23 8.98 2.31 -6.31
N ALA A 24 7.84 2.99 -6.17
CA ALA A 24 6.78 2.92 -7.17
C ALA A 24 7.28 3.34 -8.57
N ALA A 25 8.06 4.43 -8.64
CA ALA A 25 8.64 4.92 -9.88
C ALA A 25 9.64 3.93 -10.49
N ALA A 26 10.49 3.28 -9.68
CA ALA A 26 11.43 2.25 -10.14
C ALA A 26 10.71 1.05 -10.77
N HIS A 27 9.49 0.74 -10.31
CA HIS A 27 8.64 -0.30 -10.87
C HIS A 27 7.71 0.20 -12.01
N GLY A 28 7.81 1.46 -12.44
CA GLY A 28 6.96 2.04 -13.47
C GLY A 28 5.50 2.22 -13.05
N MET A 29 5.23 2.29 -11.75
CA MET A 29 3.90 2.35 -11.16
C MET A 29 3.65 3.68 -10.43
N SER A 30 2.38 4.07 -10.34
CA SER A 30 2.01 5.16 -9.43
C SER A 30 1.96 4.67 -7.98
N LEU A 31 2.28 5.54 -7.02
CA LEU A 31 2.15 5.22 -5.60
C LEU A 31 0.73 4.77 -5.23
N ALA A 32 -0.30 5.37 -5.85
CA ALA A 32 -1.68 4.99 -5.60
C ALA A 32 -2.02 3.59 -6.15
N ALA A 33 -1.40 3.16 -7.27
CA ALA A 33 -1.54 1.80 -7.77
C ALA A 33 -0.87 0.79 -6.84
N LEU A 34 0.35 1.09 -6.40
CA LEU A 34 1.09 0.27 -5.44
C LEU A 34 0.28 0.03 -4.15
N LEU A 35 -0.30 1.10 -3.58
CA LEU A 35 -1.11 1.00 -2.37
C LEU A 35 -2.40 0.21 -2.58
N ARG A 36 -3.06 0.33 -3.73
CA ARG A 36 -4.27 -0.46 -4.03
C ARG A 36 -3.96 -1.95 -4.10
N GLU A 37 -2.87 -2.33 -4.77
CA GLU A 37 -2.44 -3.73 -4.85
C GLU A 37 -2.12 -4.30 -3.47
N LEU A 38 -1.38 -3.54 -2.66
CA LEU A 38 -1.07 -3.95 -1.28
C LEU A 38 -2.35 -4.16 -0.45
N LEU A 39 -3.27 -3.20 -0.49
CA LEU A 39 -4.53 -3.28 0.23
C LEU A 39 -5.41 -4.43 -0.28
N ALA A 40 -5.38 -4.71 -1.58
CA ALA A 40 -6.11 -5.85 -2.16
C ALA A 40 -5.58 -7.19 -1.63
N ARG A 41 -4.25 -7.35 -1.52
CA ARG A 41 -3.63 -8.56 -0.93
C ARG A 41 -3.95 -8.71 0.55
N VAL A 42 -3.93 -7.60 1.29
CA VAL A 42 -4.36 -7.58 2.70
C VAL A 42 -5.82 -7.96 2.84
N ALA A 43 -6.71 -7.42 1.98
CA ALA A 43 -8.13 -7.75 1.99
C ALA A 43 -8.38 -9.22 1.62
N ALA A 44 -7.56 -9.79 0.72
CA ALA A 44 -7.56 -11.21 0.37
C ALA A 44 -6.95 -12.11 1.46
N ARG A 45 -6.42 -11.52 2.55
CA ARG A 45 -5.70 -12.22 3.62
C ARG A 45 -4.52 -13.04 3.12
N ASP A 46 -3.79 -12.50 2.15
CA ASP A 46 -2.57 -13.11 1.62
C ASP A 46 -1.55 -13.38 2.74
N ALA A 47 -1.14 -14.64 2.88
CA ALA A 47 -0.37 -15.09 4.04
C ALA A 47 1.02 -14.46 4.09
N GLU A 48 1.68 -14.30 2.94
CA GLU A 48 3.00 -13.68 2.85
C GLU A 48 2.94 -12.20 3.19
N THR A 49 1.99 -11.48 2.60
CA THR A 49 1.76 -10.05 2.88
C THR A 49 1.45 -9.81 4.37
N LEU A 50 0.60 -10.66 4.98
CA LEU A 50 0.26 -10.52 6.39
C LEU A 50 1.44 -10.85 7.32
N ALA A 51 2.24 -11.88 7.00
CA ALA A 51 3.43 -12.21 7.77
C ALA A 51 4.48 -11.10 7.70
N TRP A 52 4.69 -10.51 6.51
CA TRP A 52 5.58 -9.37 6.33
C TRP A 52 5.13 -8.15 7.14
N LEU A 53 3.82 -7.85 7.15
CA LEU A 53 3.26 -6.75 7.96
C LEU A 53 3.39 -7.00 9.47
N ASP A 54 3.25 -8.25 9.92
CA ASP A 54 3.42 -8.60 11.33
C ASP A 54 4.86 -8.43 11.78
N GLU A 55 5.82 -8.86 10.96
CA GLU A 55 7.25 -8.68 11.22
C GLU A 55 7.63 -7.20 11.23
N ALA A 56 7.16 -6.41 10.26
CA ALA A 56 7.44 -4.97 10.18
C ALA A 56 6.81 -4.17 11.34
N ARG A 57 5.83 -4.74 12.05
CA ARG A 57 5.19 -4.13 13.22
C ARG A 57 5.94 -4.39 14.53
N ARG A 58 6.73 -5.46 14.59
CA ARG A 58 7.47 -5.88 15.78
C ARG A 58 8.70 -5.02 16.00
#